data_AF-G2SX88-F1
#
_entry.id   AF-G2SX88-F1
#
_cell.length_a   1.000
_cell.length_b   1.000
_cell.length_c   1.000
_cell.angle_alpha   90.00
_cell.angle_beta   90.00
_cell.angle_gamma   90.00
#
_symmetry.space_group_name_H-M   'P 1'
#
loop_
_entity.id
_entity.type
_entity.pdbx_description
1 polymer ?
#
loop_
_entity_poly.entity_id
_entity_poly.type
_entity_poly.pdbx_seq_one_letter_code
_entity_poly.pdbx_strand_id
1 'polypeptide(L)'
;MGKFEKDTGTGRFFKDFKKYHGLPVQDAIFFNQSDLICDMAKHEDFIVMGRCADVVLTNHHIPHISIFITASFDQSVRRMMEINSLNYKQAEHLLKKLDKRHERYYHAYTGKKWGDAVNYDLCIDSASYGIKESVELIERMINKYPNS
;
A
#
# COMPACT_ATOMS: atom_id res chain seq x y z
N MET A 1 -11.90 14.92 -42.45
CA MET A 1 -10.55 15.38 -42.07
C MET A 1 -10.59 15.84 -40.60
N GLY A 2 -10.66 14.88 -39.67
CA GLY A 2 -10.76 15.17 -38.24
C GLY A 2 -9.38 15.52 -37.70
N LYS A 3 -9.21 16.73 -37.18
CA LYS A 3 -7.96 17.19 -36.57
C LYS A 3 -7.69 16.33 -35.34
N PHE A 4 -6.63 15.53 -35.37
CA PHE A 4 -6.03 14.97 -34.17
C PHE A 4 -5.37 16.12 -33.40
N GLU A 5 -6.09 16.67 -32.43
CA GLU A 5 -5.55 17.63 -31.49
C GLU A 5 -4.61 16.85 -30.55
N LYS A 6 -3.30 17.10 -30.68
CA LYS A 6 -2.30 16.52 -29.79
C LYS A 6 -2.51 17.14 -28.42
N ASP A 7 -3.10 16.37 -27.50
CA ASP A 7 -3.25 16.76 -26.10
C ASP A 7 -1.85 16.93 -25.49
N THR A 8 -1.40 18.19 -25.42
CA THR A 8 -0.11 18.53 -24.83
C THR A 8 -0.20 18.37 -23.32
N GLY A 9 0.81 17.75 -22.69
CA GLY A 9 0.82 17.47 -21.24
C GLY A 9 0.55 18.70 -20.36
N THR A 10 0.82 19.90 -20.88
CA THR A 10 0.51 21.20 -20.26
C THR A 10 -1.00 21.43 -20.11
N GLY A 11 -1.81 21.15 -21.14
CA GLY A 11 -3.26 21.32 -21.08
C GLY A 11 -3.93 20.38 -20.06
N ARG A 12 -3.46 19.13 -20.02
CA ARG A 12 -3.87 18.15 -19.02
C ARG A 12 -3.50 18.55 -17.60
N PHE A 13 -2.29 19.09 -17.40
CA PHE A 13 -1.84 19.60 -16.10
C PHE A 13 -2.73 20.72 -15.57
N PHE A 14 -3.03 21.75 -16.37
CA PHE A 14 -3.90 22.85 -15.95
C PHE A 14 -5.34 22.40 -15.65
N LYS A 15 -5.85 21.45 -16.43
CA LYS A 15 -7.17 20.86 -16.20
C LYS A 15 -7.22 20.09 -14.88
N ASP A 16 -6.21 19.26 -14.62
CA ASP A 16 -6.12 18.48 -13.39
C ASP A 16 -5.90 19.39 -12.17
N PHE A 17 -5.04 20.41 -12.27
CA PHE A 17 -4.83 21.40 -11.20
C PHE A 17 -6.13 22.12 -10.83
N LYS A 18 -6.93 22.54 -11.82
CA LYS A 18 -8.24 23.16 -11.56
C LYS A 18 -9.23 22.17 -10.93
N LYS A 19 -9.24 20.91 -11.38
CA LYS A 19 -10.12 19.84 -10.86
C LYS A 19 -9.81 19.50 -9.40
N TYR A 20 -8.53 19.48 -9.03
CA TYR A 20 -8.08 19.11 -7.68
C TYR A 20 -7.73 20.33 -6.82
N HIS A 21 -8.38 21.47 -7.10
CA HIS A 21 -8.27 22.70 -6.30
C HIS A 21 -6.82 23.17 -6.02
N GLY A 22 -5.94 22.99 -7.00
CA GLY A 22 -4.54 23.38 -6.91
C GLY A 22 -3.60 22.32 -6.33
N LEU A 23 -4.11 21.14 -5.98
CA LEU A 23 -3.28 20.03 -5.55
C LEU A 23 -2.66 19.28 -6.74
N PRO A 24 -1.42 18.78 -6.60
CA PRO A 24 -0.91 17.73 -7.48
C PRO A 24 -1.86 16.53 -7.47
N VAL A 25 -2.03 15.89 -8.63
CA VAL A 25 -2.95 14.76 -8.80
C VAL A 25 -2.70 13.63 -7.80
N GLN A 26 -1.42 13.36 -7.48
CA GLN A 26 -1.05 12.30 -6.55
C GLN A 26 -1.51 12.61 -5.13
N ASP A 27 -1.41 13.86 -4.71
CA ASP A 27 -1.84 14.30 -3.38
C ASP A 27 -3.36 14.27 -3.27
N ALA A 28 -4.07 14.70 -4.32
CA ALA A 28 -5.52 14.59 -4.38
C ALA A 28 -6.00 13.12 -4.30
N ILE A 29 -5.29 12.20 -4.96
CA ILE A 29 -5.57 10.76 -4.85
C ILE A 29 -5.31 10.27 -3.43
N PHE A 30 -4.20 10.68 -2.81
CA PHE A 30 -3.88 10.29 -1.43
C PHE A 30 -4.96 10.76 -0.46
N PHE A 31 -5.32 12.05 -0.48
CA PHE A 31 -6.34 12.58 0.44
C PHE A 31 -7.70 11.90 0.25
N ASN A 32 -8.15 11.72 -0.99
CA ASN A 32 -9.41 11.03 -1.26
C ASN A 32 -9.38 9.56 -0.77
N GLN A 33 -8.24 8.87 -0.90
CA GLN A 33 -8.08 7.51 -0.40
C GLN A 33 -8.08 7.46 1.13
N SER A 34 -7.38 8.40 1.78
CA SER A 34 -7.35 8.52 3.24
C SER A 34 -8.73 8.79 3.81
N ASP A 35 -9.49 9.72 3.20
CA ASP A 35 -10.86 10.03 3.59
C ASP A 35 -11.78 8.80 3.45
N LEU A 36 -11.66 8.07 2.34
CA LEU A 36 -12.44 6.85 2.11
C LEU A 36 -12.11 5.75 3.14
N ILE A 37 -10.83 5.54 3.46
CA ILE A 37 -10.39 4.58 4.49
C ILE A 37 -11.01 4.95 5.84
N CYS A 38 -10.94 6.22 6.22
CA CYS A 38 -11.51 6.72 7.47
C CYS A 38 -13.05 6.64 7.50
N ASP A 39 -13.72 6.85 6.37
CA ASP A 39 -15.18 6.71 6.28
C ASP A 39 -15.59 5.24 6.41
N MET A 40 -14.97 4.34 5.64
CA MET A 40 -15.25 2.89 5.71
C MET A 40 -15.06 2.35 7.12
N ALA A 41 -14.00 2.76 7.82
CA ALA A 41 -13.71 2.30 9.18
C ALA A 41 -14.75 2.74 10.23
N LYS A 42 -15.61 3.70 9.92
CA LYS A 42 -16.73 4.09 10.80
C LYS A 42 -17.96 3.21 10.61
N HIS A 43 -18.07 2.54 9.46
CA HIS A 43 -19.27 1.80 9.07
C HIS A 43 -19.08 0.29 9.20
N GLU A 44 -17.89 -0.23 8.91
CA GLU A 44 -17.61 -1.67 8.93
C GLU A 44 -16.14 -2.01 9.21
N ASP A 45 -15.90 -3.22 9.69
CA ASP A 45 -14.57 -3.82 9.78
C ASP A 45 -14.11 -4.28 8.38
N PHE A 46 -12.87 -3.95 8.00
CA PHE A 46 -12.33 -4.33 6.70
C PHE A 46 -10.80 -4.47 6.73
N ILE A 47 -10.25 -5.07 5.68
CA ILE A 47 -8.82 -5.21 5.46
C ILE A 47 -8.40 -4.27 4.33
N VAL A 48 -7.37 -3.45 4.58
CA VAL A 48 -6.75 -2.56 3.59
C VAL A 48 -5.28 -2.88 3.45
N MET A 49 -4.81 -2.98 2.20
CA MET A 49 -3.40 -3.22 1.89
C MET A 49 -2.70 -1.92 1.47
N GLY A 50 -1.65 -1.54 2.21
CA GLY A 50 -0.82 -0.38 1.89
C GLY A 50 -1.53 0.96 2.14
N ARG A 51 -1.39 1.91 1.20
CA ARG A 51 -2.04 3.24 1.24
C ARG A 51 -1.75 4.09 2.48
N CYS A 52 -0.66 3.79 3.20
CA CYS A 52 -0.34 4.42 4.49
C CYS A 52 -1.47 4.30 5.51
N ALA A 53 -2.30 3.26 5.41
CA ALA A 53 -3.51 3.12 6.22
C ALA A 53 -3.20 3.04 7.71
N ASP A 54 -2.07 2.43 8.10
CA ASP A 54 -1.55 2.40 9.46
C ASP A 54 -1.40 3.83 10.04
N VAL A 55 -0.74 4.73 9.30
CA VAL A 55 -0.53 6.11 9.74
C VAL A 55 -1.81 6.93 9.67
N VAL A 56 -2.62 6.75 8.62
CA VAL A 56 -3.91 7.43 8.46
C VAL A 56 -4.85 7.08 9.62
N LEU A 57 -5.08 5.79 9.88
CA LEU A 57 -5.97 5.33 10.94
C LEU A 57 -5.43 5.73 12.33
N THR A 58 -4.11 5.66 12.56
CA THR A 58 -3.49 6.14 13.80
C THR A 58 -3.77 7.64 14.03
N ASN A 59 -3.52 8.49 13.03
CA ASN A 59 -3.72 9.93 13.17
C ASN A 59 -5.18 10.32 13.41
N HIS A 60 -6.12 9.51 12.90
CA HIS A 60 -7.56 9.68 13.13
C HIS A 60 -8.07 8.97 14.39
N HIS A 61 -7.20 8.36 15.20
CA HIS A 61 -7.54 7.62 16.42
C HIS A 61 -8.57 6.50 16.18
N ILE A 62 -8.49 5.87 15.01
CA ILE A 62 -9.35 4.74 14.64
C ILE A 62 -8.65 3.44 15.07
N PRO A 63 -9.29 2.58 15.89
CA PRO A 63 -8.74 1.30 16.26
C PRO A 63 -8.43 0.45 15.04
N HIS A 64 -7.20 -0.06 14.96
CA HIS A 64 -6.76 -0.93 13.87
C HIS A 64 -5.57 -1.77 14.32
N ILE A 65 -5.23 -2.77 13.52
CA ILE A 65 -4.02 -3.58 13.67
C ILE A 65 -3.25 -3.47 12.37
N SER A 66 -2.01 -3.02 12.44
CA SER A 66 -1.09 -2.85 11.32
C SER A 66 -0.16 -4.06 11.20
N ILE A 67 -0.13 -4.68 10.02
CA ILE A 67 0.65 -5.91 9.77
C ILE A 67 1.54 -5.72 8.55
N PHE A 68 2.83 -5.96 8.70
CA PHE A 68 3.79 -5.99 7.62
C PHE A 68 4.20 -7.42 7.28
N ILE A 69 3.84 -7.87 6.08
CA ILE A 69 4.18 -9.20 5.58
C ILE A 69 5.45 -9.09 4.73
N THR A 70 6.47 -9.85 5.09
CA THR A 70 7.75 -9.92 4.38
C THR A 70 8.06 -11.36 3.94
N ALA A 71 9.14 -11.49 3.18
CA ALA A 71 9.78 -12.74 2.79
C ALA A 71 11.23 -12.43 2.38
N SER A 72 12.09 -13.45 2.33
CA SER A 72 13.43 -13.24 1.74
C SER A 72 13.32 -12.75 0.29
N PHE A 73 14.33 -12.01 -0.17
CA PHE A 73 14.33 -11.44 -1.52
C PHE A 73 14.17 -12.54 -2.58
N ASP A 74 14.93 -13.62 -2.48
CA ASP A 74 14.90 -14.71 -3.44
C ASP A 74 13.55 -15.44 -3.46
N GLN A 75 12.92 -15.65 -2.28
CA GLN A 75 11.58 -16.23 -2.22
C GLN A 75 10.54 -15.31 -2.85
N SER A 76 10.65 -14.00 -2.61
CA SER A 76 9.76 -13.00 -3.22
C SER A 76 9.92 -12.97 -4.74
N VAL A 77 11.15 -13.07 -5.27
CA VAL A 77 11.40 -13.16 -6.71
C VAL A 77 10.79 -14.44 -7.29
N ARG A 78 10.99 -15.59 -6.66
CA ARG A 78 10.40 -16.86 -7.12
C ARG A 78 8.88 -16.80 -7.15
N ARG A 79 8.27 -16.22 -6.12
CA ARG A 79 6.81 -16.04 -6.07
C ARG A 79 6.31 -15.11 -7.19
N MET A 80 7.04 -14.04 -7.47
CA MET A 80 6.74 -13.11 -8.57
C MET A 80 6.87 -13.81 -9.94
N MET A 81 7.86 -14.69 -10.11
CA MET A 81 8.00 -15.50 -11.33
C MET A 81 6.77 -16.40 -11.54
N GLU A 82 6.31 -17.09 -10.50
CA GLU A 82 5.15 -17.99 -10.54
C GLU A 82 3.85 -17.25 -10.87
N ILE A 83 3.57 -16.13 -10.19
CA ILE A 83 2.31 -15.40 -10.34
C ILE A 83 2.24 -14.67 -11.68
N ASN A 84 3.35 -14.14 -12.17
CA ASN A 84 3.38 -13.28 -13.36
C ASN A 84 3.96 -13.95 -14.61
N SER A 85 4.30 -15.24 -14.54
CA SER A 85 4.94 -15.99 -15.64
C SER A 85 6.19 -15.29 -16.19
N LEU A 86 7.04 -14.79 -15.28
CA LEU A 86 8.25 -14.03 -15.61
C LEU A 86 9.51 -14.87 -15.41
N ASN A 87 10.57 -14.55 -16.15
CA ASN A 87 11.89 -15.07 -15.82
C ASN A 87 12.48 -14.34 -14.59
N TYR A 88 13.53 -14.92 -14.00
CA TYR A 88 14.15 -14.40 -12.78
C TYR A 88 14.54 -12.92 -12.90
N LYS A 89 15.23 -12.53 -13.97
CA LYS A 89 15.71 -11.15 -14.17
C LYS A 89 14.56 -10.15 -14.30
N GLN A 90 13.48 -10.53 -14.96
CA GLN A 90 12.27 -9.71 -15.08
C GLN A 90 11.56 -9.56 -13.73
N ALA A 91 11.39 -10.66 -13.01
CA ALA A 91 10.77 -10.69 -11.68
C ALA A 91 11.58 -9.88 -10.66
N GLU A 92 12.90 -10.04 -10.64
CA GLU A 92 13.83 -9.29 -9.80
C GLU A 92 13.71 -7.78 -10.07
N HIS A 93 13.74 -7.38 -11.33
CA HIS A 93 13.62 -5.98 -11.71
C HIS A 93 12.27 -5.39 -11.30
N LEU A 94 11.17 -6.14 -11.53
CA LEU A 94 9.83 -5.73 -11.16
C LEU A 94 9.71 -5.57 -9.63
N LEU A 95 10.19 -6.55 -8.86
CA LEU A 95 10.16 -6.52 -7.41
C LEU A 95 10.90 -5.29 -6.86
N LYS A 96 12.17 -5.08 -7.27
CA LYS A 96 12.95 -3.89 -6.87
C LYS A 96 12.24 -2.58 -7.20
N LYS A 97 11.57 -2.51 -8.36
CA LYS A 97 10.80 -1.34 -8.78
C LYS A 97 9.57 -1.10 -7.90
N LEU A 98 8.86 -2.17 -7.53
CA LEU A 98 7.68 -2.10 -6.67
C LEU A 98 8.05 -1.71 -5.24
N ASP A 99 9.08 -2.34 -4.66
CA ASP A 99 9.56 -2.02 -3.30
C ASP A 99 10.00 -0.56 -3.21
N LYS A 100 10.80 -0.10 -4.19
CA LYS A 100 11.22 1.31 -4.25
C LYS A 100 10.04 2.27 -4.39
N ARG A 101 8.96 1.85 -5.07
CA ARG A 101 7.74 2.65 -5.20
C ARG A 101 7.00 2.71 -3.86
N HIS A 102 6.90 1.59 -3.14
CA HIS A 102 6.29 1.55 -1.80
C HIS A 102 7.09 2.39 -0.80
N GLU A 103 8.41 2.24 -0.76
CA GLU A 103 9.31 3.03 0.08
C GLU A 103 9.14 4.53 -0.16
N ARG A 104 9.21 4.96 -1.42
CA ARG A 104 9.06 6.39 -1.78
C ARG A 104 7.70 6.94 -1.42
N TYR A 105 6.64 6.21 -1.74
CA TYR A 105 5.27 6.63 -1.47
C TYR A 105 5.02 6.74 0.04
N TYR A 106 5.38 5.69 0.79
CA TYR A 106 5.20 5.65 2.23
C TYR A 106 6.01 6.75 2.92
N HIS A 107 7.29 6.92 2.58
CA HIS A 107 8.12 7.98 3.12
C HIS A 107 7.58 9.38 2.78
N ALA A 108 7.12 9.60 1.55
CA ALA A 108 6.61 10.90 1.12
C ALA A 108 5.38 11.36 1.93
N TYR A 109 4.47 10.45 2.27
CA TYR A 109 3.23 10.80 2.97
C TYR A 109 3.28 10.60 4.50
N THR A 110 4.25 9.85 5.01
CA THR A 110 4.32 9.54 6.45
C THR A 110 5.60 10.02 7.13
N GLY A 111 6.65 10.34 6.36
CA GLY A 111 8.00 10.59 6.87
C GLY A 111 8.68 9.37 7.50
N LYS A 112 8.05 8.20 7.48
CA LYS A 112 8.53 6.96 8.11
C LYS A 112 9.21 6.05 7.08
N LYS A 113 10.04 5.14 7.58
CA LYS A 113 10.71 4.12 6.78
C LYS A 113 9.78 2.91 6.56
N TRP A 114 9.51 2.60 5.29
CA TRP A 114 8.70 1.43 4.92
C TRP A 114 9.39 0.13 5.35
N GLY A 115 8.63 -0.80 5.93
CA GLY A 115 9.14 -2.08 6.43
C GLY A 115 9.95 -2.00 7.73
N ASP A 116 10.05 -0.84 8.37
CA ASP A 116 10.63 -0.73 9.70
C ASP A 116 9.64 -1.23 10.76
N ALA A 117 10.07 -2.18 11.58
CA ALA A 117 9.19 -2.90 12.52
C ALA A 117 8.56 -1.98 13.57
N VAL A 118 9.18 -0.84 13.88
CA VAL A 118 8.62 0.14 14.82
C VAL A 118 7.34 0.82 14.34
N ASN A 119 6.99 0.68 13.05
CA ASN A 119 5.79 1.27 12.48
C ASN A 119 4.59 0.32 12.45
N TYR A 120 4.77 -0.96 12.79
CA TYR A 120 3.73 -1.99 12.65
C TYR A 120 3.53 -2.76 13.96
N ASP A 121 2.31 -3.23 14.20
CA ASP A 121 1.99 -4.07 15.36
C ASP A 121 2.54 -5.50 15.20
N LEU A 122 2.59 -6.00 13.96
CA LEU A 122 3.15 -7.30 13.63
C LEU A 122 3.95 -7.26 12.32
N CYS A 123 5.19 -7.74 12.38
CA CYS A 123 5.99 -8.04 11.19
C CYS A 123 6.18 -9.55 11.07
N ILE A 124 5.79 -10.15 9.95
CA ILE A 124 5.84 -11.61 9.75
C ILE A 124 6.48 -11.98 8.42
N ASP A 125 7.44 -12.92 8.46
CA ASP A 125 7.97 -13.58 7.26
C ASP A 125 7.07 -14.75 6.85
N SER A 126 6.20 -14.50 5.89
CA SER A 126 5.24 -15.51 5.39
C SER A 126 5.90 -16.64 4.59
N ALA A 127 7.12 -16.44 4.08
CA ALA A 127 7.80 -17.45 3.28
C ALA A 127 8.54 -18.48 4.15
N SER A 128 8.92 -18.08 5.38
CA SER A 128 9.52 -18.98 6.36
C SER A 128 8.49 -19.90 7.03
N TYR A 129 7.29 -19.38 7.36
CA TYR A 129 6.26 -20.16 8.06
C TYR A 129 5.24 -20.82 7.15
N GLY A 130 5.08 -20.34 5.91
CA GLY A 130 3.99 -20.72 5.02
C GLY A 130 2.77 -19.81 5.18
N ILE A 131 1.96 -19.74 4.12
CA ILE A 131 0.78 -18.86 4.07
C ILE A 131 -0.25 -19.30 5.13
N LYS A 132 -0.49 -20.60 5.27
CA LYS A 132 -1.53 -21.13 6.16
C LYS A 132 -1.23 -20.79 7.62
N GLU A 133 -0.01 -21.04 8.05
CA GLU A 133 0.49 -20.80 9.40
C GLU A 133 0.52 -19.29 9.71
N SER A 134 0.83 -18.47 8.71
CA SER A 134 0.76 -17.01 8.81
C SER A 134 -0.67 -16.53 9.03
N VAL A 135 -1.64 -17.07 8.30
CA VAL A 135 -3.08 -16.77 8.49
C VAL A 135 -3.52 -17.18 9.88
N GLU A 136 -3.21 -18.40 10.32
CA GLU A 136 -3.57 -18.88 11.68
C GLU A 136 -2.95 -18.01 12.79
N LEU A 137 -1.76 -17.46 12.59
CA LEU A 137 -1.16 -16.51 13.54
C LEU A 137 -1.94 -15.20 13.60
N ILE A 138 -2.25 -14.61 12.43
CA ILE A 138 -2.98 -13.35 12.33
C ILE A 138 -4.39 -13.49 12.90
N GLU A 139 -5.11 -14.56 12.57
CA GLU A 139 -6.44 -14.85 13.10
C GLU A 139 -6.42 -14.98 14.63
N ARG A 140 -5.44 -15.68 15.19
CA ARG A 140 -5.29 -15.77 16.66
C ARG A 140 -5.02 -14.42 17.31
N MET A 141 -4.25 -13.56 16.65
CA MET A 141 -4.00 -12.20 17.14
C MET A 141 -5.30 -11.40 17.16
N ILE A 142 -6.04 -11.36 16.05
CA ILE A 142 -7.30 -10.61 15.93
C ILE A 142 -8.36 -11.15 16.92
N ASN A 143 -8.55 -12.47 16.98
CA ASN A 143 -9.55 -13.11 17.83
C ASN A 143 -9.25 -13.03 19.33
N LYS A 144 -8.01 -12.70 19.72
CA LYS A 144 -7.65 -12.45 21.12
C LYS A 144 -7.94 -11.00 21.56
N TYR A 145 -8.23 -10.11 20.62
CA TYR A 145 -8.69 -8.75 20.84
C TYR A 145 -10.20 -8.55 20.53
N PRO A 146 -11.15 -9.39 21.01
CA PRO A 146 -12.55 -9.05 20.89
C PRO A 146 -12.85 -7.95 21.92
N ASN A 147 -12.98 -6.71 21.46
CA ASN A 147 -13.55 -5.57 22.20
C ASN A 147 -12.79 -5.14 23.48
N SER A 148 -11.66 -4.43 23.34
CA SER A 148 -11.24 -3.47 24.38
C SER A 148 -11.74 -2.07 24.04
#